data_AF-A0A7X9ISP1-F1
#
_entry.id   AF-A0A7X9ISP1-F1
#
_cell.length_a   1.000
_cell.length_b   1.000
_cell.length_c   1.000
_cell.angle_alpha   90.00
_cell.angle_beta   90.00
_cell.angle_gamma   90.00
#
_symmetry.space_group_name_H-M   'P 1'
#
loop_
_entity.id
_entity.type
_entity.pdbx_description
1 polymer ?
#
loop_
_entity_poly.entity_id
_entity_poly.type
_entity_poly.pdbx_seq_one_letter_code
_entity_poly.pdbx_strand_id
1 'polypeptide(L)'
;NYDNPDFNALYDQFKVMGESKQRNELYSKAAKIAAEDCPWVLGVHRQSYSLIYKWVLNYFFRDIGYGYSKYRDIDLALRAKLKGKK
;
A
#
# COMPACT_ATOMS: atom_id res chain seq x y z
N ASN A 1 12.28 -21.18 7.20
CA ASN A 1 11.86 -19.88 7.77
C ASN A 1 13.10 -19.08 8.09
N TYR A 2 13.09 -17.79 7.80
CA TYR A 2 14.22 -16.89 8.08
C TYR A 2 14.26 -16.55 9.56
N ASP A 3 15.44 -16.64 10.17
CA ASP A 3 15.66 -16.39 11.60
C ASP A 3 17.07 -15.81 11.77
N ASN A 4 17.16 -14.49 11.96
CA ASN A 4 18.41 -13.76 12.18
C ASN A 4 18.31 -13.03 13.54
N PRO A 5 19.18 -13.34 14.52
CA PRO A 5 19.13 -12.75 15.85
C PRO A 5 19.22 -11.22 15.86
N ASP A 6 20.04 -10.64 14.99
CA ASP A 6 20.24 -9.19 14.89
C ASP A 6 19.00 -8.50 14.31
N PHE A 7 18.39 -9.12 13.29
CA PHE A 7 17.11 -8.66 12.75
C PHE A 7 16.00 -8.71 13.81
N ASN A 8 15.90 -9.83 14.52
CA ASN A 8 14.88 -10.05 15.55
C ASN A 8 15.00 -9.01 16.68
N ALA A 9 16.22 -8.71 17.12
CA ALA A 9 16.48 -7.70 18.15
C ALA A 9 16.07 -6.28 17.71
N LEU A 10 16.27 -5.93 16.43
CA LEU A 10 15.79 -4.66 15.88
C LEU A 10 14.26 -4.63 15.81
N TYR A 11 13.65 -5.72 15.35
CA TYR A 11 12.19 -5.85 15.25
C TYR A 11 11.50 -5.66 16.60
N ASP A 12 12.01 -6.30 17.65
CA ASP A 12 11.45 -6.20 18.99
C ASP A 12 11.46 -4.78 19.55
N GLN A 13 12.40 -3.93 19.11
CA GLN A 13 12.44 -2.52 19.48
C GLN A 13 11.38 -1.72 18.73
N PHE A 14 11.36 -1.79 17.39
CA PHE A 14 10.50 -0.91 16.60
C PHE A 14 9.02 -1.32 16.57
N LYS A 15 8.68 -2.58 16.89
CA LYS A 15 7.30 -3.10 16.75
C LYS A 15 6.25 -2.35 17.58
N VAL A 16 6.66 -1.76 18.70
CA VAL A 16 5.78 -0.98 19.61
C VAL A 16 5.98 0.54 19.47
N MET A 17 6.90 0.98 18.61
CA MET A 17 7.20 2.40 18.46
C MET A 17 6.20 3.11 17.55
N GLY A 18 5.77 4.31 17.96
CA GLY A 18 5.03 5.23 17.09
C GLY A 18 5.90 5.80 15.96
N GLU A 19 5.25 6.51 15.04
CA GLU A 19 5.92 7.23 13.94
C GLU A 19 6.99 8.17 14.50
N SER A 20 8.26 7.93 14.15
CA SER A 20 9.38 8.73 14.62
C SER A 20 10.61 8.55 13.74
N LYS A 21 11.50 9.55 13.73
CA LYS A 21 12.78 9.47 13.01
C LYS A 21 13.63 8.29 13.50
N GLN A 22 13.64 8.04 14.81
CA GLN A 22 14.36 6.92 15.41
C GLN A 22 13.85 5.57 14.88
N ARG A 23 12.53 5.41 14.72
CA ARG A 23 11.96 4.18 14.17
C ARG A 23 12.38 3.96 12.70
N ASN A 24 12.44 5.03 11.91
CA ASN A 24 12.89 4.96 10.52
C ASN A 24 14.37 4.55 10.40
N GLU A 25 15.21 4.99 11.33
CA GLU A 25 16.61 4.56 11.39
C GLU A 25 16.73 3.07 11.72
N LEU A 26 15.91 2.55 12.64
CA LEU A 26 15.85 1.12 12.94
C LEU A 26 15.36 0.30 11.74
N TYR A 27 14.32 0.75 11.04
CA TYR A 27 13.85 0.12 9.81
C TYR A 27 14.93 0.06 8.73
N SER A 28 15.69 1.14 8.57
CA SER A 28 16.76 1.20 7.58
C SER A 28 17.88 0.20 7.89
N LYS A 29 18.20 -0.04 9.17
CA LYS A 29 19.16 -1.06 9.60
C LYS A 29 18.63 -2.47 9.34
N ALA A 30 17.40 -2.75 9.75
CA ALA A 30 16.78 -4.06 9.55
C ALA A 30 16.64 -4.42 8.06
N ALA A 31 16.27 -3.45 7.22
CA ALA A 31 16.18 -3.62 5.78
C ALA A 31 17.53 -3.95 5.13
N LYS A 32 18.64 -3.39 5.62
CA LYS A 32 19.99 -3.73 5.14
C LYS A 32 20.35 -5.18 5.44
N ILE A 33 20.13 -5.64 6.67
CA ILE A 33 20.36 -7.04 7.06
C ILE A 33 19.55 -7.97 6.14
N ALA A 34 18.26 -7.69 5.95
CA ALA A 34 17.42 -8.51 5.07
C ALA A 34 17.85 -8.46 3.59
N ALA A 35 18.42 -7.34 3.11
CA ALA A 35 18.93 -7.24 1.75
C ALA A 35 20.23 -8.03 1.56
N GLU A 36 21.11 -8.03 2.55
CA GLU A 36 22.37 -8.80 2.56
C GLU A 36 22.11 -10.30 2.67
N ASP A 37 21.23 -10.71 3.58
CA ASP A 37 20.88 -12.12 3.79
C ASP A 37 20.03 -12.69 2.65
N CYS A 38 19.34 -11.84 1.89
CA CYS A 38 18.48 -12.17 0.76
C CYS A 38 17.57 -13.40 1.03
N PRO A 39 16.77 -13.41 2.11
CA PRO A 39 15.90 -14.55 2.43
C PRO A 39 14.77 -14.72 1.41
N TRP A 40 14.50 -13.66 0.64
CA TRP A 40 13.58 -13.65 -0.48
C TRP A 40 14.18 -12.83 -1.62
N VAL A 41 14.04 -13.34 -2.83
CA VAL A 41 14.20 -12.58 -4.08
C VAL A 41 13.21 -11.40 -4.11
N LEU A 42 13.70 -10.22 -3.78
CA LEU A 42 12.94 -8.96 -3.87
C LEU A 42 12.75 -8.57 -5.34
N GLY A 43 11.50 -8.40 -5.76
CA GLY A 43 11.14 -7.97 -7.11
C GLY A 43 11.00 -6.45 -7.23
N VAL A 44 9.95 -6.01 -7.91
CA VAL A 44 9.68 -4.58 -8.17
C VAL A 44 8.56 -4.04 -7.30
N HIS A 45 8.66 -2.75 -6.93
CA HIS A 45 7.52 -1.98 -6.43
C HIS A 45 6.56 -1.71 -7.58
N ARG A 46 5.34 -2.27 -7.51
CA ARG A 46 4.38 -2.19 -8.60
C ARG A 46 3.67 -0.84 -8.62
N GLN A 47 3.56 -0.25 -9.81
CA GLN A 47 2.65 0.86 -10.05
C GLN A 47 1.26 0.31 -10.35
N SER A 48 0.24 0.93 -9.75
CA SER A 48 -1.16 0.58 -9.96
C SER A 48 -1.86 1.71 -10.72
N TYR A 49 -2.54 1.35 -11.80
CA TYR A 49 -3.34 2.27 -12.60
C TYR A 49 -4.80 1.87 -12.49
N SER A 50 -5.69 2.87 -12.42
CA SER A 50 -7.13 2.66 -12.40
C SER A 50 -7.81 3.58 -13.39
N LEU A 51 -8.63 3.00 -14.25
CA LEU A 51 -9.50 3.75 -15.15
C LEU A 51 -10.83 4.01 -14.43
N ILE A 52 -11.21 5.28 -14.34
CA ILE A 52 -12.41 5.71 -13.63
C ILE A 52 -13.24 6.50 -14.63
N TYR A 53 -14.51 6.11 -14.77
CA TYR A 53 -15.43 6.89 -15.58
C TYR A 53 -15.72 8.24 -14.93
N LYS A 54 -15.91 9.28 -15.76
CA LYS A 54 -16.23 10.63 -15.28
C LYS A 54 -17.50 10.71 -14.42
N TRP A 55 -18.41 9.74 -14.58
CA TRP A 55 -19.65 9.66 -13.79
C TRP A 55 -19.51 8.92 -12.46
N VAL A 56 -18.33 8.37 -12.15
CA VAL A 56 -18.04 7.80 -10.82
C VAL A 56 -17.52 8.92 -9.93
N LEU A 57 -18.28 9.22 -8.88
CA LEU A 57 -17.96 10.25 -7.91
C LEU A 57 -17.32 9.62 -6.66
N ASN A 58 -16.55 10.43 -5.93
CA ASN A 58 -15.92 10.06 -4.67
C ASN A 58 -14.98 8.84 -4.78
N TYR A 59 -14.40 8.61 -5.96
CA TYR A 59 -13.29 7.68 -6.09
C TYR A 59 -12.02 8.32 -5.52
N PHE A 60 -11.41 7.65 -4.55
CA PHE A 60 -10.06 7.94 -4.08
C PHE A 60 -9.28 6.63 -4.04
N PHE A 61 -8.10 6.62 -4.67
CA PHE A 61 -7.23 5.45 -4.65
C PHE A 61 -6.71 5.21 -3.22
N ARG A 62 -6.76 3.96 -2.76
CA ARG A 62 -6.23 3.52 -1.46
C ARG A 62 -5.50 2.21 -1.66
N ASP A 63 -4.32 2.10 -1.06
CA ASP A 63 -3.45 0.93 -1.08
C ASP A 63 -3.85 -0.11 -0.03
N ILE A 64 -4.47 0.33 1.07
CA ILE A 64 -4.82 -0.51 2.22
C ILE A 64 -6.30 -0.31 2.58
N GLY A 65 -7.00 -1.41 2.85
CA GLY A 65 -8.34 -1.44 3.45
C GLY A 65 -9.47 -1.90 2.51
N TYR A 66 -10.65 -2.11 3.09
CA TYR A 66 -11.86 -2.62 2.41
C TYR A 66 -13.11 -1.77 2.73
N GLY A 67 -14.19 -1.98 1.99
CA GLY A 67 -15.51 -1.41 2.33
C GLY A 67 -15.75 0.02 1.85
N TYR A 68 -14.89 0.55 0.98
CA TYR A 68 -15.03 1.92 0.45
C TYR A 68 -16.16 2.09 -0.57
N SER A 69 -16.82 1.00 -0.99
CA SER A 69 -17.98 1.07 -1.89
C SER A 69 -19.10 1.94 -1.31
N LYS A 70 -19.26 1.98 0.02
CA LYS A 70 -20.27 2.82 0.70
C LYS A 70 -20.07 4.33 0.51
N TYR A 71 -18.86 4.75 0.15
CA TYR A 71 -18.53 6.16 -0.06
C TYR A 71 -18.48 6.54 -1.54
N ARG A 72 -18.81 5.59 -2.44
CA ARG A 72 -18.86 5.84 -3.88
C ARG A 72 -20.24 6.33 -4.26
N ASP A 73 -20.28 7.24 -5.22
CA ASP A 73 -21.53 7.74 -5.78
C ASP A 73 -21.46 7.71 -7.32
N ILE A 74 -22.62 7.76 -7.96
CA ILE A 74 -22.79 7.63 -9.41
C ILE A 74 -23.66 8.78 -9.92
N ASP A 75 -23.10 9.60 -10.80
CA ASP A 75 -23.88 10.55 -11.58
C ASP A 75 -24.66 9.80 -12.67
N LEU A 76 -25.93 9.50 -12.39
CA LEU A 76 -26.81 8.77 -13.29
C LEU A 76 -27.11 9.56 -14.58
N ALA A 77 -27.20 10.89 -14.51
CA ALA A 77 -27.50 11.74 -15.67
C ALA A 77 -26.31 11.78 -16.63
N LEU A 78 -25.10 11.99 -16.11
CA LEU A 78 -23.87 11.96 -16.89
C LEU A 78 -23.61 10.56 -17.47
N ARG A 79 -23.86 9.51 -16.68
CA ARG A 79 -23.76 8.13 -17.16
C ARG A 79 -24.69 7.85 -18.33
N ALA A 80 -25.94 8.32 -18.26
CA ALA A 80 -26.90 8.16 -19.36
C ALA A 80 -26.45 8.91 -20.62
N LYS A 81 -25.94 10.14 -20.47
CA LYS A 81 -25.43 10.97 -21.58
C LYS A 81 -24.19 10.37 -22.27
N LEU A 82 -23.28 9.81 -21.49
CA LEU A 82 -22.01 9.22 -21.98
C LEU A 82 -22.15 7.75 -22.40
N LYS A 83 -23.34 7.16 -22.26
CA LYS A 83 -23.59 5.79 -22.71
C LYS A 83 -23.50 5.77 -24.24
N GLY A 84 -22.49 5.07 -24.77
CA GLY A 84 -22.33 4.89 -26.22
C GLY A 84 -23.59 4.26 -26.82
N LYS A 85 -23.99 4.72 -28.02
CA LYS A 85 -24.99 4.00 -28.81
C LYS A 85 -24.44 2.58 -29.07
N LYS A 86 -25.25 1.58 -28.77
CA LYS A 86 -24.97 0.18 -29.12
C LYS A 86 -24.88 0.01 -30.63
#